data_AF-A0A841MGH7-F1
#
_entry.id   AF-A0A841MGH7-F1
#
_cell.length_a   1.000
_cell.length_b   1.000
_cell.length_c   1.000
_cell.angle_alpha   90.00
_cell.angle_beta   90.00
_cell.angle_gamma   90.00
#
_symmetry.space_group_name_H-M   'P 1'
#
loop_
_entity.id
_entity.type
_entity.pdbx_description
1 polymer ?
#
loop_
_entity_poly.entity_id
_entity_poly.type
_entity_poly.pdbx_seq_one_letter_code
_entity_poly.pdbx_strand_id
1 'polypeptide(L)'
;MKYFMKSAFFYLVFLLLIISNSFSQVTSGEIKPLDSEKLKGKIEHDIVVAQDGSGHFKTIGEALDAIRVYLPKPITVYIKPGIYKEKLVILGPVTNVTFEGESPENTIITFDDYAAKDNMGTFETYTLKVLGNSLTFKNLTIENTAGNVGQAVALHAEGDRLVFENCRFLGNQDTMFASGENSRQLYRNCYIEGTTDFIFGSATAVFENCVIHSKADSYITAASTPEWVEYGYVFKDCKLTSAPEVTKVYLGRPWRDFAITVFINTEMGAHIVPEGWHNWGREKAEQTVFYAEYGSFGAGANSKERVVWSHQLTENQAKKFHVYEVFAGKTKDSDFYGNRWFGFEKDGSFNLQDAWKKDVKNFPQITPVEIQSSESVTESRGHIYKKLGGRELKLDVFSPTQAESLRPVIVMVHGGGWKSGDKELQIPMAIALAERGYVTAVVEYRLSPEAQYPAGIHDVKEAIRWLKVHANEFGIDSSQMAISGSSAGGQIAALVGMTNTEEYEGTSELDASSEVQAIVDMDGVLAFHHPESAEGQVASEWLGGTYEQKPEVWDAASPLYLQNPIYKPILFIQSQYPRFHAGRDELIDKLNAKGIYSEVHTFPDTPHPFWLYNPWFEPTIEKMIQFFDRVFDK
;
A
#
# COMPACT_ATOMS: atom_id res chain seq x y z
N MET A 1 27.77 67.46 -37.75
CA MET A 1 27.09 68.55 -38.48
C MET A 1 25.87 68.97 -37.66
N LYS A 2 25.92 70.19 -37.07
CA LYS A 2 24.83 71.09 -36.54
C LYS A 2 23.65 70.46 -35.74
N TYR A 3 23.56 70.64 -34.41
CA TYR A 3 23.04 71.78 -33.61
C TYR A 3 21.50 72.02 -33.65
N PHE A 4 20.88 71.78 -32.48
CA PHE A 4 19.86 72.58 -31.74
C PHE A 4 18.52 73.00 -32.38
N MET A 5 17.40 72.73 -31.66
CA MET A 5 16.62 73.79 -30.97
C MET A 5 15.58 73.24 -29.97
N LYS A 6 15.56 73.86 -28.79
CA LYS A 6 14.61 73.73 -27.67
C LYS A 6 13.33 74.51 -27.96
N SER A 7 12.23 74.13 -27.30
CA SER A 7 11.33 75.13 -26.69
C SER A 7 10.60 74.55 -25.47
N ALA A 8 10.62 75.29 -24.37
CA ALA A 8 9.97 75.01 -23.10
C ALA A 8 9.37 76.32 -22.59
N PHE A 9 8.10 76.30 -22.15
CA PHE A 9 7.36 77.26 -21.31
C PHE A 9 5.89 76.78 -21.32
N PHE A 10 5.09 76.67 -20.26
CA PHE A 10 4.89 77.50 -19.06
C PHE A 10 4.21 76.66 -17.95
N TYR A 11 4.51 77.00 -16.69
CA TYR A 11 3.94 76.45 -15.44
C TYR A 11 2.54 77.01 -15.12
N LEU A 12 1.66 76.19 -14.48
CA LEU A 12 0.69 76.66 -13.49
C LEU A 12 0.52 75.61 -12.38
N VAL A 13 0.27 76.09 -11.16
CA VAL A 13 0.60 75.55 -9.84
C VAL A 13 -0.68 75.40 -8.99
N PHE A 14 -0.79 74.27 -8.26
CA PHE A 14 -1.63 73.95 -7.08
C PHE A 14 -3.16 73.74 -7.31
N LEU A 15 -3.89 72.80 -6.65
CA LEU A 15 -3.94 72.44 -5.23
C LEU A 15 -4.63 71.04 -5.03
N LEU A 16 -3.99 70.15 -4.22
CA LEU A 16 -4.51 69.14 -3.27
C LEU A 16 -5.78 68.28 -3.56
N LEU A 17 -5.63 66.94 -3.57
CA LEU A 17 -6.06 66.02 -2.49
C LEU A 17 -5.80 64.54 -2.80
N ILE A 18 -5.46 63.83 -1.73
CA ILE A 18 -5.02 62.44 -1.58
C ILE A 18 -6.13 61.44 -1.92
N ILE A 19 -5.86 60.46 -2.78
CA ILE A 19 -6.41 59.09 -2.63
C ILE A 19 -5.27 58.10 -2.92
N SER A 20 -4.92 57.37 -1.87
CA SER A 20 -4.04 56.21 -1.84
C SER A 20 -4.54 55.09 -2.76
N ASN A 21 -3.69 54.63 -3.68
CA ASN A 21 -3.74 53.26 -4.17
C ASN A 21 -2.43 52.59 -3.78
N SER A 22 -2.45 51.97 -2.60
CA SER A 22 -1.44 51.04 -2.16
C SER A 22 -1.58 49.76 -2.99
N PHE A 23 -0.87 49.68 -4.11
CA PHE A 23 -0.49 48.37 -4.65
C PHE A 23 0.54 47.79 -3.69
N SER A 24 0.08 46.97 -2.75
CA SER A 24 0.99 46.15 -1.95
C SER A 24 1.52 45.05 -2.85
N GLN A 25 2.66 45.28 -3.50
CA GLN A 25 3.51 44.19 -3.94
C GLN A 25 3.83 43.37 -2.68
N VAL A 26 3.36 42.13 -2.64
CA VAL A 26 3.89 41.15 -1.70
C VAL A 26 5.36 40.97 -2.08
N THR A 27 6.24 41.59 -1.32
CA THR A 27 7.68 41.33 -1.40
C THR A 27 7.88 39.86 -1.05
N SER A 28 8.48 39.11 -1.97
CA SER A 28 9.03 37.79 -1.72
C SER A 28 10.00 37.88 -0.54
N GLY A 29 9.52 37.62 0.67
CA GLY A 29 10.40 37.32 1.79
C GLY A 29 11.23 36.11 1.37
N GLU A 30 12.56 36.18 1.58
CA GLU A 30 13.46 35.07 1.32
C GLU A 30 12.94 33.80 2.01
N ILE A 31 12.30 32.92 1.24
CA ILE A 31 12.02 31.56 1.68
C ILE A 31 13.40 30.89 1.83
N LYS A 32 13.86 30.77 3.07
CA LYS A 32 15.14 30.12 3.35
C LYS A 32 14.98 28.62 3.16
N PRO A 33 15.87 27.94 2.43
CA PRO A 33 15.86 26.49 2.35
C PRO A 33 15.93 25.89 3.76
N LEU A 34 15.19 24.80 3.98
CA LEU A 34 15.18 24.07 5.24
C LEU A 34 16.62 23.65 5.62
N ASP A 35 17.03 24.01 6.84
CA ASP A 35 18.36 23.71 7.38
C ASP A 35 18.40 22.24 7.81
N SER A 36 18.74 21.36 6.87
CA SER A 36 18.72 19.90 7.03
C SER A 36 19.58 19.41 8.19
N GLU A 37 20.62 20.14 8.58
CA GLU A 37 21.50 19.79 9.69
C GLU A 37 20.86 20.06 11.06
N LYS A 38 20.01 21.10 11.17
CA LYS A 38 19.31 21.39 12.43
C LYS A 38 18.14 20.45 12.73
N LEU A 39 17.61 19.77 11.71
CA LEU A 39 16.41 18.94 11.79
C LEU A 39 16.71 17.44 11.88
N LYS A 40 17.99 17.05 11.73
CA LYS A 40 18.44 15.66 11.77
C LYS A 40 18.05 14.99 13.10
N GLY A 41 17.21 13.95 13.03
CA GLY A 41 16.75 13.16 14.18
C GLY A 41 15.61 13.78 15.00
N LYS A 42 14.94 14.83 14.52
CA LYS A 42 13.84 15.52 15.25
C LYS A 42 12.49 15.54 14.54
N ILE A 43 12.40 15.15 13.27
CA ILE A 43 11.15 15.20 12.50
C ILE A 43 11.00 13.91 11.71
N GLU A 44 9.85 13.24 11.86
CA GLU A 44 9.44 12.05 11.08
C GLU A 44 9.18 12.37 9.59
N HIS A 45 9.01 13.65 9.25
CA HIS A 45 8.65 14.16 7.92
C HIS A 45 9.60 15.27 7.46
N ASP A 46 9.89 15.38 6.16
CA ASP A 46 10.81 16.40 5.64
C ASP A 46 10.20 17.81 5.66
N ILE A 47 8.89 17.96 5.39
CA ILE A 47 8.16 19.24 5.39
C ILE A 47 6.85 19.11 6.17
N VAL A 48 6.53 20.09 7.01
CA VAL A 48 5.26 20.17 7.75
C VAL A 48 4.56 21.48 7.42
N VAL A 49 3.29 21.41 7.02
CA VAL A 49 2.40 22.56 6.78
C VAL A 49 1.36 22.60 7.89
N ALA A 50 1.21 23.76 8.54
CA ALA A 50 0.20 23.96 9.57
C ALA A 50 -0.23 25.43 9.68
N GLN A 51 -1.54 25.69 9.50
CA GLN A 51 -2.10 27.05 9.55
C GLN A 51 -1.91 27.73 10.93
N ASP A 52 -1.81 26.94 12.00
CA ASP A 52 -1.59 27.42 13.38
C ASP A 52 -0.15 27.90 13.65
N GLY A 53 0.77 27.71 12.69
CA GLY A 53 2.19 28.06 12.81
C GLY A 53 3.07 27.04 13.52
N SER A 54 2.54 25.84 13.83
CA SER A 54 3.31 24.74 14.41
C SER A 54 4.14 23.94 13.38
N GLY A 55 4.01 24.26 12.09
CA GLY A 55 4.75 23.66 10.97
C GLY A 55 5.87 24.57 10.42
N HIS A 56 6.54 24.10 9.38
CA HIS A 56 7.53 24.88 8.63
C HIS A 56 6.88 25.99 7.79
N PHE A 57 5.70 25.71 7.23
CA PHE A 57 4.93 26.62 6.38
C PHE A 57 3.49 26.74 6.89
N LYS A 58 2.84 27.88 6.60
CA LYS A 58 1.43 28.08 6.95
C LYS A 58 0.48 27.68 5.83
N THR A 59 0.98 27.71 4.59
CA THR A 59 0.20 27.37 3.40
C THR A 59 0.87 26.25 2.61
N ILE A 60 0.07 25.56 1.80
CA ILE A 60 0.58 24.50 0.93
C ILE A 60 1.39 25.11 -0.22
N GLY A 61 0.96 26.27 -0.74
CA GLY A 61 1.71 27.01 -1.77
C GLY A 61 3.13 27.36 -1.35
N GLU A 62 3.33 27.86 -0.11
CA GLU A 62 4.67 28.15 0.43
C GLU A 62 5.55 26.89 0.48
N ALA A 63 4.95 25.76 0.87
CA ALA A 63 5.67 24.48 0.89
C ALA A 63 6.06 24.04 -0.53
N LEU A 64 5.16 24.16 -1.51
CA LEU A 64 5.44 23.83 -2.91
C LEU A 64 6.59 24.68 -3.48
N ASP A 65 6.59 25.99 -3.20
CA ASP A 65 7.65 26.91 -3.63
C ASP A 65 9.02 26.55 -3.03
N ALA A 66 9.03 25.94 -1.84
CA ALA A 66 10.25 25.49 -1.17
C ALA A 66 10.77 24.13 -1.67
N ILE A 67 9.97 23.34 -2.38
CA ILE A 67 10.39 22.05 -2.91
C ILE A 67 11.38 22.28 -4.05
N ARG A 68 12.62 21.81 -3.84
CA ARG A 68 13.63 21.81 -4.88
C ARG A 68 13.20 20.90 -6.03
N VAL A 69 13.25 21.41 -7.27
CA VAL A 69 13.07 20.59 -8.48
C VAL A 69 14.20 19.57 -8.64
N TYR A 70 13.88 18.36 -9.14
CA TYR A 70 14.82 17.25 -9.27
C TYR A 70 15.49 16.85 -7.94
N LEU A 71 14.67 16.40 -6.98
CA LEU A 71 15.15 16.02 -5.66
C LEU A 71 16.17 14.87 -5.72
N PRO A 72 17.28 14.93 -4.96
CA PRO A 72 18.25 13.85 -4.86
C PRO A 72 17.72 12.65 -4.05
N LYS A 73 16.69 12.87 -3.21
CA LYS A 73 15.95 11.85 -2.45
C LYS A 73 14.47 12.24 -2.40
N PRO A 74 13.53 11.29 -2.36
CA PRO A 74 12.11 11.59 -2.16
C PRO A 74 11.89 12.30 -0.82
N ILE A 75 10.80 13.07 -0.73
CA ILE A 75 10.41 13.77 0.50
C ILE A 75 8.92 13.61 0.78
N THR A 76 8.56 13.77 2.06
CA THR A 76 7.16 13.84 2.50
C THR A 76 6.80 15.25 2.97
N VAL A 77 5.70 15.78 2.43
CA VAL A 77 5.01 16.99 2.88
C VAL A 77 3.81 16.58 3.70
N TYR A 78 3.92 16.70 5.02
CA TYR A 78 2.83 16.46 5.95
C TYR A 78 1.98 17.72 6.14
N ILE A 79 0.67 17.60 5.99
CA ILE A 79 -0.30 18.71 6.03
C ILE A 79 -1.22 18.48 7.22
N LYS A 80 -1.11 19.33 8.24
CA LYS A 80 -1.95 19.24 9.44
C LYS A 80 -3.41 19.59 9.15
N PRO A 81 -4.36 19.21 10.02
CA PRO A 81 -5.76 19.58 9.91
C PRO A 81 -5.97 21.06 9.67
N GLY A 82 -6.89 21.39 8.76
CA GLY A 82 -7.20 22.74 8.37
C GLY A 82 -7.98 22.79 7.05
N ILE A 83 -8.62 23.94 6.82
CA ILE A 83 -9.23 24.27 5.53
C ILE A 83 -8.28 25.24 4.82
N TYR A 84 -7.58 24.72 3.81
CA TYR A 84 -6.62 25.42 2.98
C TYR A 84 -7.34 25.95 1.74
N LYS A 85 -7.88 27.17 1.83
CA LYS A 85 -8.51 27.85 0.69
C LYS A 85 -7.44 28.39 -0.26
N GLU A 86 -6.91 27.52 -1.10
CA GLU A 86 -5.79 27.78 -2.01
C GLU A 86 -6.07 27.19 -3.40
N LYS A 87 -5.68 27.93 -4.45
CA LYS A 87 -5.65 27.43 -5.82
C LYS A 87 -4.23 27.04 -6.17
N LEU A 88 -3.97 25.74 -6.33
CA LEU A 88 -2.62 25.18 -6.33
C LEU A 88 -2.25 24.56 -7.67
N VAL A 89 -0.98 24.69 -8.05
CA VAL A 89 -0.40 24.02 -9.21
C VAL A 89 0.92 23.36 -8.81
N ILE A 90 1.01 22.05 -9.02
CA ILE A 90 2.25 21.29 -8.87
C ILE A 90 2.88 21.12 -10.25
N LEU A 91 3.98 21.84 -10.47
CA LEU A 91 4.64 21.89 -11.78
C LEU A 91 5.37 20.59 -12.12
N GLY A 92 5.52 20.32 -13.43
CA GLY A 92 6.17 19.11 -13.97
C GLY A 92 7.53 18.73 -13.35
N PRO A 93 8.44 19.68 -13.05
CA PRO A 93 9.73 19.37 -12.43
C PRO A 93 9.67 18.88 -10.97
N VAL A 94 8.50 18.98 -10.31
CA VAL A 94 8.27 18.41 -8.98
C VAL A 94 7.94 16.93 -9.15
N THR A 95 8.80 16.07 -8.61
CA THR A 95 8.67 14.61 -8.74
C THR A 95 9.09 13.89 -7.46
N ASN A 96 8.54 12.71 -7.20
CA ASN A 96 8.87 11.87 -6.02
C ASN A 96 8.57 12.56 -4.69
N VAL A 97 7.39 13.18 -4.59
CA VAL A 97 6.91 13.83 -3.37
C VAL A 97 5.62 13.15 -2.91
N THR A 98 5.55 12.86 -1.61
CA THR A 98 4.30 12.45 -0.95
C THR A 98 3.67 13.64 -0.24
N PHE A 99 2.43 13.96 -0.54
CA PHE A 99 1.60 14.93 0.17
C PHE A 99 0.62 14.15 1.05
N GLU A 100 0.79 14.24 2.36
CA GLU A 100 0.04 13.45 3.32
C GLU A 100 -0.70 14.37 4.29
N GLY A 101 -2.03 14.34 4.23
CA GLY A 101 -2.86 14.96 5.25
C GLY A 101 -2.92 14.12 6.52
N GLU A 102 -3.41 14.70 7.61
CA GLU A 102 -3.67 13.95 8.85
C GLU A 102 -4.91 13.05 8.72
N SER A 103 -5.97 13.57 8.10
CA SER A 103 -7.18 12.80 7.79
C SER A 103 -7.97 13.49 6.66
N PRO A 104 -8.67 12.73 5.81
CA PRO A 104 -9.46 13.31 4.74
C PRO A 104 -10.61 14.19 5.23
N GLU A 105 -11.17 13.92 6.42
CA GLU A 105 -12.25 14.70 7.02
C GLU A 105 -11.80 16.09 7.49
N ASN A 106 -10.52 16.23 7.87
CA ASN A 106 -10.03 17.42 8.55
C ASN A 106 -8.94 18.17 7.79
N THR A 107 -8.33 17.58 6.76
CA THR A 107 -7.31 18.22 5.90
C THR A 107 -7.90 18.48 4.52
N ILE A 108 -8.36 19.71 4.28
CA ILE A 108 -9.18 20.06 3.11
C ILE A 108 -8.50 21.14 2.30
N ILE A 109 -8.26 20.88 1.01
CA ILE A 109 -7.83 21.86 0.02
C ILE A 109 -9.07 22.30 -0.77
N THR A 110 -9.38 23.59 -0.77
CA THR A 110 -10.66 24.10 -1.31
C THR A 110 -10.49 25.34 -2.17
N PHE A 111 -11.29 25.43 -3.22
CA PHE A 111 -11.48 26.65 -4.03
C PHE A 111 -12.89 26.68 -4.65
N ASP A 112 -13.23 27.72 -5.40
CA ASP A 112 -14.60 27.99 -5.88
C ASP A 112 -14.66 28.64 -7.28
N ASP A 113 -13.70 28.33 -8.16
CA ASP A 113 -13.75 28.76 -9.56
C ASP A 113 -14.64 27.87 -10.42
N TYR A 114 -15.22 28.44 -11.48
CA TYR A 114 -16.12 27.76 -12.42
C TYR A 114 -16.05 28.39 -13.82
N ALA A 115 -16.40 27.63 -14.85
CA ALA A 115 -16.03 27.96 -16.23
C ALA A 115 -16.65 29.27 -16.75
N ALA A 116 -17.88 29.58 -16.34
CA ALA A 116 -18.57 30.81 -16.75
C ALA A 116 -18.09 32.05 -15.99
N LYS A 117 -17.37 31.90 -14.87
CA LYS A 117 -16.77 33.01 -14.11
C LYS A 117 -15.72 33.67 -15.01
N ASP A 118 -15.95 34.92 -15.37
CA ASP A 118 -15.04 35.71 -16.21
C ASP A 118 -14.61 35.02 -17.52
N ASN A 119 -15.46 34.15 -18.08
CA ASN A 119 -15.18 33.36 -19.28
C ASN A 119 -13.89 32.51 -19.19
N MET A 120 -13.61 31.99 -17.99
CA MET A 120 -12.41 31.21 -17.64
C MET A 120 -12.27 29.90 -18.42
N GLY A 121 -13.40 29.23 -18.71
CA GLY A 121 -13.40 27.88 -19.30
C GLY A 121 -12.98 26.80 -18.30
N THR A 122 -13.32 25.53 -18.59
CA THR A 122 -13.20 24.40 -17.64
C THR A 122 -11.79 24.20 -17.08
N PHE A 123 -10.76 24.21 -17.93
CA PHE A 123 -9.40 23.79 -17.56
C PHE A 123 -8.65 24.74 -16.62
N GLU A 124 -9.21 25.93 -16.37
CA GLU A 124 -8.67 26.88 -15.41
C GLU A 124 -9.45 26.91 -14.09
N THR A 125 -10.49 26.09 -13.92
CA THR A 125 -11.37 26.10 -12.74
C THR A 125 -10.88 25.26 -11.55
N TYR A 126 -9.75 24.57 -11.71
CA TYR A 126 -9.22 23.63 -10.72
C TYR A 126 -9.01 24.25 -9.33
N THR A 127 -9.23 23.44 -8.29
CA THR A 127 -8.68 23.70 -6.96
C THR A 127 -7.20 23.28 -6.91
N LEU A 128 -6.90 22.06 -7.38
CA LEU A 128 -5.53 21.54 -7.48
C LEU A 128 -5.23 21.05 -8.90
N LYS A 129 -4.15 21.53 -9.50
CA LYS A 129 -3.61 21.06 -10.77
C LYS A 129 -2.27 20.34 -10.59
N VAL A 130 -2.18 19.09 -11.04
CA VAL A 130 -1.03 18.21 -10.86
C VAL A 130 -0.39 17.88 -12.22
N LEU A 131 0.74 18.51 -12.50
CA LEU A 131 1.55 18.30 -13.71
C LEU A 131 2.82 17.47 -13.43
N GLY A 132 3.24 17.37 -12.17
CA GLY A 132 4.40 16.60 -11.74
C GLY A 132 4.19 15.09 -11.80
N ASN A 133 5.27 14.32 -11.90
CA ASN A 133 5.25 12.85 -12.04
C ASN A 133 5.69 12.14 -10.76
N SER A 134 5.30 10.87 -10.58
CA SER A 134 5.63 10.08 -9.39
C SER A 134 5.23 10.82 -8.09
N LEU A 135 3.98 11.25 -8.01
CA LEU A 135 3.46 11.97 -6.84
C LEU A 135 2.43 11.12 -6.13
N THR A 136 2.46 11.17 -4.80
CA THR A 136 1.51 10.45 -3.95
C THR A 136 0.75 11.44 -3.09
N PHE A 137 -0.56 11.28 -2.99
CA PHE A 137 -1.46 12.05 -2.14
C PHE A 137 -2.18 11.09 -1.21
N LYS A 138 -2.19 11.40 0.09
CA LYS A 138 -2.81 10.57 1.12
C LYS A 138 -3.67 11.37 2.08
N ASN A 139 -4.75 10.77 2.56
CA ASN A 139 -5.48 11.21 3.75
C ASN A 139 -5.92 12.69 3.71
N LEU A 140 -6.41 13.16 2.56
CA LEU A 140 -6.82 14.56 2.39
C LEU A 140 -8.05 14.69 1.47
N THR A 141 -8.71 15.85 1.53
CA THR A 141 -9.80 16.22 0.63
C THR A 141 -9.35 17.31 -0.34
N ILE A 142 -9.72 17.17 -1.61
CA ILE A 142 -9.64 18.23 -2.62
C ILE A 142 -11.06 18.51 -3.10
N GLU A 143 -11.52 19.75 -2.93
CA GLU A 143 -12.89 20.13 -3.26
C GLU A 143 -12.99 21.39 -4.09
N ASN A 144 -14.04 21.47 -4.92
CA ASN A 144 -14.50 22.71 -5.53
C ASN A 144 -15.91 23.02 -5.04
N THR A 145 -16.06 24.17 -4.38
CA THR A 145 -17.28 24.58 -3.68
C THR A 145 -18.16 25.53 -4.51
N ALA A 146 -17.89 25.71 -5.80
CA ALA A 146 -18.63 26.62 -6.67
C ALA A 146 -20.13 26.26 -6.84
N GLY A 147 -20.53 25.02 -6.51
CA GLY A 147 -21.92 24.58 -6.57
C GLY A 147 -22.36 24.16 -7.98
N ASN A 148 -23.68 24.19 -8.24
CA ASN A 148 -24.25 23.82 -9.54
C ASN A 148 -24.23 25.00 -10.53
N VAL A 149 -23.02 25.35 -10.99
CA VAL A 149 -22.74 26.53 -11.83
C VAL A 149 -22.19 26.15 -13.21
N GLY A 150 -22.37 24.89 -13.62
CA GLY A 150 -21.65 24.29 -14.74
C GLY A 150 -20.32 23.71 -14.30
N GLN A 151 -19.34 23.67 -15.21
CA GLN A 151 -18.05 23.00 -14.99
C GLN A 151 -17.22 23.69 -13.90
N ALA A 152 -16.78 22.92 -12.91
CA ALA A 152 -15.96 23.39 -11.80
C ALA A 152 -15.10 22.22 -11.27
N VAL A 153 -13.81 22.27 -11.60
CA VAL A 153 -12.87 21.16 -11.35
C VAL A 153 -12.32 21.24 -9.92
N ALA A 154 -12.35 20.14 -9.18
CA ALA A 154 -11.65 20.00 -7.90
C ALA A 154 -10.20 19.55 -8.17
N LEU A 155 -10.03 18.41 -8.83
CA LEU A 155 -8.72 17.87 -9.21
C LEU A 155 -8.51 17.89 -10.72
N HIS A 156 -7.42 18.51 -11.16
CA HIS A 156 -6.90 18.45 -12.52
C HIS A 156 -5.59 17.66 -12.51
N ALA A 157 -5.60 16.40 -12.93
CA ALA A 157 -4.44 15.51 -12.90
C ALA A 157 -3.95 15.14 -14.30
N GLU A 158 -2.71 15.50 -14.63
CA GLU A 158 -2.06 15.19 -15.91
C GLU A 158 -0.72 14.47 -15.79
N GLY A 159 -0.07 14.51 -14.62
CA GLY A 159 1.19 13.79 -14.38
C GLY A 159 1.08 12.27 -14.56
N ASP A 160 2.21 11.60 -14.80
CA ASP A 160 2.34 10.15 -14.84
C ASP A 160 2.76 9.58 -13.48
N ARG A 161 2.30 8.37 -13.15
CA ARG A 161 2.52 7.68 -11.88
C ARG A 161 1.99 8.48 -10.70
N LEU A 162 0.74 8.91 -10.81
CA LEU A 162 0.03 9.58 -9.72
C LEU A 162 -0.68 8.53 -8.86
N VAL A 163 -0.53 8.64 -7.54
CA VAL A 163 -1.23 7.79 -6.58
C VAL A 163 -2.04 8.67 -5.63
N PHE A 164 -3.32 8.41 -5.52
CA PHE A 164 -4.22 9.02 -4.55
C PHE A 164 -4.77 7.90 -3.67
N GLU A 165 -4.50 7.94 -2.37
CA GLU A 165 -4.88 6.89 -1.43
C GLU A 165 -5.67 7.50 -0.27
N ASN A 166 -6.84 6.94 0.03
CA ASN A 166 -7.73 7.45 1.08
C ASN A 166 -8.00 8.97 0.96
N CYS A 167 -8.24 9.43 -0.27
CA CYS A 167 -8.54 10.82 -0.58
C CYS A 167 -10.02 11.03 -0.89
N ARG A 168 -10.50 12.26 -0.75
CA ARG A 168 -11.86 12.66 -1.16
C ARG A 168 -11.82 13.73 -2.25
N PHE A 169 -12.64 13.57 -3.28
CA PHE A 169 -12.78 14.53 -4.38
C PHE A 169 -14.23 15.00 -4.45
N LEU A 170 -14.46 16.25 -4.05
CA LEU A 170 -15.82 16.78 -3.87
C LEU A 170 -16.12 17.89 -4.87
N GLY A 171 -17.27 17.81 -5.54
CA GLY A 171 -17.66 18.80 -6.54
C GLY A 171 -19.08 18.59 -7.07
N ASN A 172 -19.34 19.17 -8.25
CA ASN A 172 -20.58 18.97 -9.01
C ASN A 172 -20.26 18.52 -10.43
N GLN A 173 -20.40 19.38 -11.43
CA GLN A 173 -20.07 19.02 -12.80
C GLN A 173 -18.55 19.12 -13.01
N ASP A 174 -17.97 18.13 -13.68
CA ASP A 174 -16.53 18.06 -14.00
C ASP A 174 -15.63 18.02 -12.74
N THR A 175 -16.05 17.36 -11.65
CA THR A 175 -15.29 17.30 -10.37
C THR A 175 -13.81 16.91 -10.56
N MET A 176 -13.51 15.91 -11.38
CA MET A 176 -12.17 15.37 -11.55
C MET A 176 -11.80 15.20 -13.01
N PHE A 177 -10.82 16.00 -13.45
CA PHE A 177 -10.19 15.89 -14.75
C PHE A 177 -8.96 14.98 -14.68
N ALA A 178 -9.15 13.70 -14.94
CA ALA A 178 -8.09 12.68 -14.99
C ALA A 178 -7.62 12.50 -16.44
N SER A 179 -6.57 13.22 -16.84
CA SER A 179 -6.08 13.32 -18.22
C SER A 179 -4.55 13.27 -18.30
N GLY A 180 -3.97 13.71 -19.42
CA GLY A 180 -2.54 13.70 -19.68
C GLY A 180 -2.12 12.65 -20.72
N GLU A 181 -1.10 12.99 -21.50
CA GLU A 181 -0.51 12.09 -22.49
C GLU A 181 0.35 11.03 -21.78
N ASN A 182 0.02 9.74 -21.96
CA ASN A 182 0.67 8.63 -21.25
C ASN A 182 0.58 8.74 -19.71
N SER A 183 -0.43 9.45 -19.19
CA SER A 183 -0.64 9.59 -17.75
C SER A 183 -1.27 8.33 -17.17
N ARG A 184 -0.56 7.69 -16.25
CA ARG A 184 -1.09 6.60 -15.41
C ARG A 184 -1.41 7.10 -14.01
N GLN A 185 -2.60 6.79 -13.55
CA GLN A 185 -3.13 7.30 -12.29
C GLN A 185 -3.82 6.19 -11.50
N LEU A 186 -3.49 6.03 -10.22
CA LEU A 186 -4.15 5.11 -9.30
C LEU A 186 -4.92 5.90 -8.24
N TYR A 187 -6.19 5.58 -8.08
CA TYR A 187 -7.05 6.08 -7.02
C TYR A 187 -7.49 4.88 -6.16
N ARG A 188 -7.03 4.79 -4.92
CA ARG A 188 -7.31 3.66 -4.02
C ARG A 188 -8.03 4.13 -2.76
N ASN A 189 -9.08 3.42 -2.36
CA ASN A 189 -9.85 3.73 -1.14
C ASN A 189 -10.40 5.17 -1.13
N CYS A 190 -10.69 5.74 -2.31
CA CYS A 190 -11.11 7.13 -2.43
C CYS A 190 -12.63 7.29 -2.42
N TYR A 191 -13.09 8.48 -2.03
CA TYR A 191 -14.48 8.91 -2.20
C TYR A 191 -14.55 10.00 -3.27
N ILE A 192 -15.38 9.82 -4.30
CA ILE A 192 -15.54 10.79 -5.39
C ILE A 192 -17.03 11.11 -5.54
N GLU A 193 -17.40 12.40 -5.53
CA GLU A 193 -18.78 12.83 -5.75
C GLU A 193 -18.93 13.88 -6.85
N GLY A 194 -20.09 13.87 -7.51
CA GLY A 194 -20.43 14.89 -8.49
C GLY A 194 -21.77 14.68 -9.16
N THR A 195 -22.03 15.46 -10.21
CA THR A 195 -23.30 15.47 -10.95
C THR A 195 -23.09 14.97 -12.38
N THR A 196 -22.71 15.84 -13.31
CA THR A 196 -22.47 15.51 -14.72
C THR A 196 -20.99 15.34 -15.00
N ASP A 197 -20.63 14.27 -15.69
CA ASP A 197 -19.28 14.00 -16.22
C ASP A 197 -18.18 14.16 -15.16
N PHE A 198 -18.50 13.83 -13.92
CA PHE A 198 -17.68 14.25 -12.78
C PHE A 198 -16.34 13.50 -12.69
N ILE A 199 -16.14 12.45 -13.51
CA ILE A 199 -14.85 11.84 -13.81
C ILE A 199 -14.65 11.89 -15.33
N PHE A 200 -13.74 12.73 -15.83
CA PHE A 200 -13.55 12.95 -17.27
C PHE A 200 -12.09 13.16 -17.66
N GLY A 201 -11.79 12.93 -18.95
CA GLY A 201 -10.43 13.03 -19.49
C GLY A 201 -9.89 11.73 -20.10
N SER A 202 -8.58 11.70 -20.32
CA SER A 202 -7.90 10.74 -21.20
C SER A 202 -6.91 9.80 -20.51
N ALA A 203 -6.74 9.89 -19.19
CA ALA A 203 -5.73 9.12 -18.48
C ALA A 203 -6.00 7.61 -18.53
N THR A 204 -4.93 6.82 -18.42
CA THR A 204 -5.05 5.43 -17.98
C THR A 204 -5.21 5.44 -16.47
N ALA A 205 -6.44 5.32 -15.98
CA ALA A 205 -6.74 5.47 -14.56
C ALA A 205 -7.42 4.24 -13.96
N VAL A 206 -6.90 3.75 -12.84
CA VAL A 206 -7.50 2.67 -12.06
C VAL A 206 -8.09 3.26 -10.78
N PHE A 207 -9.39 3.01 -10.56
CA PHE A 207 -10.12 3.30 -9.35
C PHE A 207 -10.34 1.98 -8.61
N GLU A 208 -9.68 1.79 -7.47
CA GLU A 208 -9.71 0.56 -6.70
C GLU A 208 -10.36 0.79 -5.34
N ASN A 209 -11.36 -0.02 -4.99
CA ASN A 209 -12.07 0.07 -3.71
C ASN A 209 -12.59 1.49 -3.40
N CYS A 210 -13.07 2.19 -4.42
CA CYS A 210 -13.56 3.56 -4.29
C CYS A 210 -15.09 3.60 -4.13
N VAL A 211 -15.58 4.63 -3.43
CA VAL A 211 -17.00 4.99 -3.41
C VAL A 211 -17.23 6.12 -4.39
N ILE A 212 -18.10 5.88 -5.36
CA ILE A 212 -18.47 6.84 -6.40
C ILE A 212 -19.91 7.30 -6.14
N HIS A 213 -20.10 8.57 -5.82
CA HIS A 213 -21.37 9.10 -5.31
C HIS A 213 -22.02 10.11 -6.27
N SER A 214 -23.18 9.73 -6.81
CA SER A 214 -23.93 10.56 -7.77
C SER A 214 -24.90 11.50 -7.05
N LYS A 215 -24.80 12.79 -7.34
CA LYS A 215 -25.64 13.85 -6.73
C LYS A 215 -26.78 14.33 -7.64
N ALA A 216 -26.84 13.87 -8.88
CA ALA A 216 -27.90 14.19 -9.83
C ALA A 216 -28.12 13.06 -10.83
N ASP A 217 -29.29 13.04 -11.45
CA ASP A 217 -29.59 12.18 -12.61
C ASP A 217 -28.73 12.61 -13.81
N SER A 218 -27.61 11.92 -14.03
CA SER A 218 -26.64 12.31 -15.05
C SER A 218 -25.64 11.18 -15.40
N TYR A 219 -24.36 11.49 -15.58
CA TYR A 219 -23.32 10.59 -16.06
C TYR A 219 -22.14 10.58 -15.09
N ILE A 220 -21.67 9.38 -14.71
CA ILE A 220 -20.47 9.24 -13.89
C ILE A 220 -19.21 9.62 -14.68
N THR A 221 -19.02 8.97 -15.84
CA THR A 221 -17.80 9.14 -16.63
C THR A 221 -18.02 9.84 -17.97
N ALA A 222 -17.04 10.65 -18.37
CA ALA A 222 -16.90 11.18 -19.72
C ALA A 222 -15.46 10.99 -20.24
N ALA A 223 -15.12 9.74 -20.55
CA ALA A 223 -13.78 9.39 -21.02
C ALA A 223 -13.50 9.93 -22.44
N SER A 224 -12.24 10.31 -22.65
CA SER A 224 -11.68 10.78 -23.92
C SER A 224 -10.39 10.06 -24.29
N THR A 225 -10.34 8.75 -24.02
CA THR A 225 -9.21 7.89 -24.35
C THR A 225 -8.86 8.03 -25.84
N PRO A 226 -7.59 8.31 -26.19
CA PRO A 226 -7.14 8.34 -27.57
C PRO A 226 -7.06 6.93 -28.19
N GLU A 227 -7.18 6.83 -29.52
CA GLU A 227 -7.16 5.56 -30.27
C GLU A 227 -5.92 4.69 -30.00
N TRP A 228 -4.76 5.31 -29.72
CA TRP A 228 -3.50 4.61 -29.50
C TRP A 228 -3.26 4.18 -28.05
N VAL A 229 -4.19 4.47 -27.13
CA VAL A 229 -4.08 4.13 -25.72
C VAL A 229 -4.89 2.88 -25.43
N GLU A 230 -4.24 1.84 -24.90
CA GLU A 230 -4.85 0.52 -24.67
C GLU A 230 -5.86 0.50 -23.52
N TYR A 231 -5.62 1.29 -22.47
CA TYR A 231 -6.44 1.32 -21.26
C TYR A 231 -6.90 2.74 -20.94
N GLY A 232 -8.21 2.94 -20.76
CA GLY A 232 -8.80 4.18 -20.24
C GLY A 232 -9.07 4.08 -18.74
N TYR A 233 -10.34 4.22 -18.36
CA TYR A 233 -10.77 4.12 -16.96
C TYR A 233 -11.15 2.70 -16.58
N VAL A 234 -10.64 2.22 -15.44
CA VAL A 234 -10.95 0.91 -14.86
C VAL A 234 -11.40 1.12 -13.42
N PHE A 235 -12.64 0.75 -13.12
CA PHE A 235 -13.20 0.74 -11.77
C PHE A 235 -13.21 -0.70 -11.27
N LYS A 236 -12.44 -1.01 -10.23
CA LYS A 236 -12.29 -2.35 -9.66
C LYS A 236 -12.73 -2.34 -8.19
N ASP A 237 -13.59 -3.29 -7.83
CA ASP A 237 -14.09 -3.49 -6.47
C ASP A 237 -14.71 -2.20 -5.86
N CYS A 238 -15.30 -1.36 -6.71
CA CYS A 238 -15.89 -0.07 -6.32
C CYS A 238 -17.35 -0.20 -5.89
N LYS A 239 -17.89 0.86 -5.28
CA LYS A 239 -19.32 0.99 -4.95
C LYS A 239 -19.92 2.25 -5.56
N LEU A 240 -20.96 2.10 -6.37
CA LEU A 240 -21.73 3.21 -6.94
C LEU A 240 -22.92 3.51 -6.03
N THR A 241 -22.96 4.73 -5.49
CA THR A 241 -24.00 5.23 -4.58
C THR A 241 -24.60 6.52 -5.12
N SER A 242 -25.73 6.96 -4.55
CA SER A 242 -26.38 8.18 -4.98
C SER A 242 -27.06 8.91 -3.83
N ALA A 243 -27.33 10.20 -4.02
CA ALA A 243 -28.25 10.95 -3.19
C ALA A 243 -29.67 10.34 -3.28
N PRO A 244 -30.52 10.49 -2.24
CA PRO A 244 -31.81 9.80 -2.15
C PRO A 244 -32.78 10.04 -3.32
N GLU A 245 -32.75 11.22 -3.92
CA GLU A 245 -33.61 11.66 -5.02
C GLU A 245 -33.12 11.21 -6.41
N VAL A 246 -31.89 10.72 -6.51
CA VAL A 246 -31.23 10.35 -7.76
C VAL A 246 -31.63 8.93 -8.15
N THR A 247 -32.18 8.80 -9.35
CA THR A 247 -32.76 7.54 -9.86
C THR A 247 -32.33 7.18 -11.27
N LYS A 248 -31.72 8.12 -12.00
CA LYS A 248 -31.39 7.97 -13.43
C LYS A 248 -29.98 8.39 -13.74
N VAL A 249 -29.02 7.51 -13.46
CA VAL A 249 -27.59 7.72 -13.73
C VAL A 249 -27.06 6.71 -14.72
N TYR A 250 -26.26 7.19 -15.66
CA TYR A 250 -25.49 6.38 -16.59
C TYR A 250 -24.06 6.19 -16.07
N LEU A 251 -23.50 5.01 -16.29
CA LEU A 251 -22.10 4.66 -16.03
C LEU A 251 -21.13 5.58 -16.80
N GLY A 252 -21.51 6.00 -18.00
CA GLY A 252 -20.71 6.94 -18.76
C GLY A 252 -21.26 7.30 -20.14
N ARG A 253 -20.59 8.27 -20.76
CA ARG A 253 -20.81 8.69 -22.14
C ARG A 253 -19.49 9.10 -22.81
N PRO A 254 -19.29 8.81 -24.11
CA PRO A 254 -18.00 9.06 -24.73
C PRO A 254 -17.82 10.55 -24.97
N TRP A 255 -16.79 11.17 -24.39
CA TRP A 255 -16.40 12.52 -24.77
C TRP A 255 -15.62 12.51 -26.10
N ARG A 256 -14.86 11.43 -26.37
CA ARG A 256 -14.22 11.15 -27.67
C ARG A 256 -14.54 9.73 -28.15
N ASP A 257 -14.30 9.49 -29.44
CA ASP A 257 -14.85 8.32 -30.15
C ASP A 257 -14.24 6.99 -29.69
N PHE A 258 -13.03 6.99 -29.12
CA PHE A 258 -12.33 5.79 -28.64
C PHE A 258 -12.36 5.67 -27.12
N ALA A 259 -13.36 6.26 -26.45
CA ALA A 259 -13.48 6.23 -25.00
C ALA A 259 -13.49 4.79 -24.46
N ILE A 260 -12.68 4.55 -23.42
CA ILE A 260 -12.59 3.26 -22.73
C ILE A 260 -12.97 3.44 -21.26
N THR A 261 -13.99 2.70 -20.81
CA THR A 261 -14.41 2.65 -19.41
C THR A 261 -14.83 1.22 -19.06
N VAL A 262 -14.27 0.66 -17.99
CA VAL A 262 -14.52 -0.72 -17.56
C VAL A 262 -14.88 -0.78 -16.07
N PHE A 263 -15.93 -1.52 -15.71
CA PHE A 263 -16.32 -1.78 -14.32
C PHE A 263 -16.15 -3.28 -13.97
N ILE A 264 -15.39 -3.58 -12.93
CA ILE A 264 -15.02 -4.93 -12.50
C ILE A 264 -15.43 -5.09 -11.03
N ASN A 265 -16.21 -6.12 -10.73
CA ASN A 265 -16.69 -6.46 -9.37
C ASN A 265 -17.29 -5.26 -8.62
N THR A 266 -17.99 -4.39 -9.33
CA THR A 266 -18.52 -3.14 -8.76
C THR A 266 -19.93 -3.37 -8.22
N GLU A 267 -20.19 -2.90 -6.99
CA GLU A 267 -21.54 -2.86 -6.43
C GLU A 267 -22.30 -1.65 -7.01
N MET A 268 -23.39 -1.89 -7.73
CA MET A 268 -24.18 -0.84 -8.39
C MET A 268 -25.54 -0.64 -7.71
N GLY A 269 -25.78 0.57 -7.19
CA GLY A 269 -27.06 0.97 -6.63
C GLY A 269 -28.19 1.05 -7.67
N ALA A 270 -29.44 1.08 -7.19
CA ALA A 270 -30.64 1.05 -8.04
C ALA A 270 -30.84 2.30 -8.93
N HIS A 271 -30.05 3.36 -8.72
CA HIS A 271 -30.07 4.58 -9.53
C HIS A 271 -29.39 4.41 -10.90
N ILE A 272 -28.62 3.33 -11.11
CA ILE A 272 -28.00 3.04 -12.41
C ILE A 272 -29.08 2.53 -13.36
N VAL A 273 -29.23 3.21 -14.49
CA VAL A 273 -30.25 2.85 -15.49
C VAL A 273 -29.94 1.51 -16.16
N PRO A 274 -30.97 0.75 -16.60
CA PRO A 274 -30.76 -0.55 -17.23
C PRO A 274 -29.84 -0.51 -18.45
N GLU A 275 -29.94 0.53 -19.29
CA GLU A 275 -29.10 0.73 -20.47
C GLU A 275 -27.62 0.84 -20.13
N GLY A 276 -27.30 1.30 -18.91
CA GLY A 276 -25.95 1.52 -18.38
C GLY A 276 -25.23 2.70 -19.00
N TRP A 277 -25.21 2.81 -20.33
CA TRP A 277 -24.34 3.73 -21.08
C TRP A 277 -25.13 4.61 -22.04
N HIS A 278 -24.57 5.77 -22.37
CA HIS A 278 -25.16 6.70 -23.34
C HIS A 278 -24.14 7.05 -24.43
N ASN A 279 -24.55 7.10 -25.68
CA ASN A 279 -23.66 7.30 -26.84
C ASN A 279 -23.31 8.78 -27.13
N TRP A 280 -23.64 9.71 -26.21
CA TRP A 280 -23.51 11.17 -26.41
C TRP A 280 -24.36 11.73 -27.58
N GLY A 281 -25.37 11.00 -28.06
CA GLY A 281 -26.08 11.34 -29.30
C GLY A 281 -25.23 11.12 -30.55
N ARG A 282 -24.20 10.26 -30.48
CA ARG A 282 -23.24 9.98 -31.56
C ARG A 282 -23.22 8.48 -31.85
N GLU A 283 -24.14 8.00 -32.68
CA GLU A 283 -24.23 6.59 -33.07
C GLU A 283 -22.92 6.00 -33.63
N LYS A 284 -22.11 6.82 -34.32
CA LYS A 284 -20.81 6.36 -34.84
C LYS A 284 -19.82 5.98 -33.74
N ALA A 285 -19.89 6.61 -32.57
CA ALA A 285 -19.00 6.30 -31.46
C ALA A 285 -19.24 4.88 -30.92
N GLU A 286 -20.45 4.33 -31.08
CA GLU A 286 -20.79 2.95 -30.66
C GLU A 286 -19.92 1.89 -31.32
N GLN A 287 -19.28 2.21 -32.45
CA GLN A 287 -18.40 1.29 -33.19
C GLN A 287 -16.95 1.28 -32.68
N THR A 288 -16.55 2.30 -31.92
CA THR A 288 -15.14 2.53 -31.55
C THR A 288 -14.92 2.63 -30.04
N VAL A 289 -15.96 2.94 -29.25
CA VAL A 289 -15.86 2.92 -27.77
C VAL A 289 -15.69 1.52 -27.23
N PHE A 290 -15.01 1.39 -26.09
CA PHE A 290 -14.92 0.14 -25.35
C PHE A 290 -15.48 0.33 -23.94
N TYR A 291 -16.79 0.08 -23.80
CA TYR A 291 -17.48 0.09 -22.51
C TYR A 291 -17.81 -1.32 -22.07
N ALA A 292 -17.32 -1.70 -20.90
CA ALA A 292 -17.38 -3.09 -20.46
C ALA A 292 -17.65 -3.27 -18.97
N GLU A 293 -18.25 -4.41 -18.62
CA GLU A 293 -18.47 -4.84 -17.23
C GLU A 293 -18.00 -6.29 -17.02
N TYR A 294 -17.54 -6.61 -15.81
CA TYR A 294 -17.28 -7.97 -15.32
C TYR A 294 -17.71 -8.11 -13.86
N GLY A 295 -18.43 -9.16 -13.51
CA GLY A 295 -18.68 -9.53 -12.10
C GLY A 295 -19.40 -8.49 -11.24
N SER A 296 -19.95 -7.42 -11.83
CA SER A 296 -20.66 -6.37 -11.09
C SER A 296 -21.99 -6.89 -10.54
N PHE A 297 -22.39 -6.39 -9.38
CA PHE A 297 -23.55 -6.89 -8.63
C PHE A 297 -24.35 -5.74 -7.99
N GLY A 298 -25.50 -6.05 -7.39
CA GLY A 298 -26.41 -5.04 -6.82
C GLY A 298 -27.58 -4.70 -7.75
N ALA A 299 -28.48 -3.82 -7.28
CA ALA A 299 -29.76 -3.56 -7.93
C ALA A 299 -29.63 -2.89 -9.32
N GLY A 300 -28.56 -2.13 -9.56
CA GLY A 300 -28.28 -1.49 -10.85
C GLY A 300 -27.45 -2.33 -11.83
N ALA A 301 -26.95 -3.50 -11.40
CA ALA A 301 -26.04 -4.35 -12.17
C ALA A 301 -26.77 -5.33 -13.10
N ASN A 302 -27.75 -4.85 -13.88
CA ASN A 302 -28.48 -5.69 -14.83
C ASN A 302 -27.79 -5.74 -16.20
N SER A 303 -26.80 -6.62 -16.35
CA SER A 303 -26.02 -6.77 -17.58
C SER A 303 -26.83 -7.19 -18.81
N LYS A 304 -28.05 -7.74 -18.63
CA LYS A 304 -28.90 -8.23 -19.74
C LYS A 304 -29.64 -7.11 -20.47
N GLU A 305 -29.78 -5.94 -19.85
CA GLU A 305 -30.52 -4.80 -20.41
C GLU A 305 -29.60 -3.67 -20.89
N ARG A 306 -28.28 -3.89 -20.83
CA ARG A 306 -27.29 -2.94 -21.32
C ARG A 306 -27.47 -2.70 -22.82
N VAL A 307 -27.06 -1.51 -23.26
CA VAL A 307 -26.95 -1.19 -24.69
C VAL A 307 -26.13 -2.26 -25.43
N VAL A 308 -26.59 -2.62 -26.63
CA VAL A 308 -26.05 -3.75 -27.41
C VAL A 308 -24.60 -3.59 -27.85
N TRP A 309 -24.07 -2.36 -27.83
CA TRP A 309 -22.70 -2.03 -28.19
C TRP A 309 -21.74 -2.03 -26.98
N SER A 310 -22.23 -2.32 -25.77
CA SER A 310 -21.37 -2.57 -24.60
C SER A 310 -20.93 -4.03 -24.52
N HIS A 311 -19.94 -4.32 -23.65
CA HIS A 311 -19.33 -5.64 -23.53
C HIS A 311 -19.48 -6.24 -22.12
N GLN A 312 -19.74 -7.54 -22.05
CA GLN A 312 -19.56 -8.32 -20.83
C GLN A 312 -18.29 -9.14 -20.98
N LEU A 313 -17.31 -8.91 -20.10
CA LEU A 313 -16.03 -9.60 -20.19
C LEU A 313 -16.15 -11.04 -19.67
N THR A 314 -15.27 -11.91 -20.17
CA THR A 314 -14.97 -13.20 -19.55
C THR A 314 -13.93 -13.03 -18.44
N GLU A 315 -13.78 -14.04 -17.57
CA GLU A 315 -12.75 -14.03 -16.50
C GLU A 315 -11.34 -13.80 -17.07
N ASN A 316 -10.99 -14.47 -18.18
CA ASN A 316 -9.69 -14.31 -18.82
C ASN A 316 -9.49 -12.92 -19.44
N GLN A 317 -10.55 -12.26 -19.89
CA GLN A 317 -10.48 -10.87 -20.35
C GLN A 317 -10.36 -9.91 -19.16
N ALA A 318 -11.11 -10.15 -18.07
CA ALA A 318 -11.05 -9.34 -16.86
C ALA A 318 -9.64 -9.32 -16.24
N LYS A 319 -8.91 -10.45 -16.27
CA LYS A 319 -7.51 -10.54 -15.82
C LYS A 319 -6.57 -9.55 -16.51
N LYS A 320 -6.85 -9.12 -17.75
CA LYS A 320 -6.06 -8.10 -18.46
C LYS A 320 -6.21 -6.68 -17.91
N PHE A 321 -7.25 -6.45 -17.11
CA PHE A 321 -7.50 -5.17 -16.46
C PHE A 321 -6.99 -5.14 -15.00
N HIS A 322 -6.19 -6.13 -14.61
CA HIS A 322 -5.47 -6.09 -13.35
C HIS A 322 -4.51 -4.90 -13.32
N VAL A 323 -4.33 -4.25 -12.16
CA VAL A 323 -3.50 -3.04 -12.03
C VAL A 323 -2.08 -3.22 -12.59
N TYR A 324 -1.51 -4.42 -12.40
CA TYR A 324 -0.23 -4.83 -12.97
C TYR A 324 -0.19 -4.76 -14.49
N GLU A 325 -1.21 -5.28 -15.18
CA GLU A 325 -1.30 -5.31 -16.64
C GLU A 325 -1.58 -3.91 -17.19
N VAL A 326 -2.51 -3.19 -16.56
CA VAL A 326 -2.90 -1.82 -16.95
C VAL A 326 -1.70 -0.86 -16.89
N PHE A 327 -0.81 -1.04 -15.91
CA PHE A 327 0.36 -0.18 -15.73
C PHE A 327 1.70 -0.78 -16.20
N ALA A 328 1.71 -1.97 -16.80
CA ALA A 328 2.89 -2.70 -17.32
C ALA A 328 3.65 -2.00 -18.47
N GLY A 329 3.27 -0.76 -18.81
CA GLY A 329 3.79 0.01 -19.95
C GLY A 329 5.32 0.12 -20.03
N LYS A 330 5.83 0.72 -21.10
CA LYS A 330 7.26 0.69 -21.48
C LYS A 330 8.22 1.40 -20.50
N THR A 331 7.71 2.19 -19.57
CA THR A 331 8.51 2.86 -18.53
C THR A 331 8.65 1.93 -17.32
N LYS A 332 9.74 2.07 -16.54
CA LYS A 332 9.93 1.31 -15.29
C LYS A 332 8.66 1.31 -14.42
N ASP A 333 8.25 0.12 -13.97
CA ASP A 333 7.14 -0.08 -13.04
C ASP A 333 7.51 0.27 -11.59
N SER A 334 8.78 0.58 -11.35
CA SER A 334 9.33 0.97 -10.05
C SER A 334 9.27 2.46 -9.77
N ASP A 335 9.04 2.80 -8.51
CA ASP A 335 9.32 4.07 -7.87
C ASP A 335 10.84 4.28 -7.70
N PHE A 336 11.21 5.38 -7.05
CA PHE A 336 12.61 5.68 -6.78
C PHE A 336 13.33 4.61 -5.92
N TYR A 337 12.61 3.94 -5.04
CA TYR A 337 13.13 2.94 -4.11
C TYR A 337 13.20 1.53 -4.73
N GLY A 338 12.76 1.37 -5.98
CA GLY A 338 12.72 0.08 -6.66
C GLY A 338 11.44 -0.73 -6.38
N ASN A 339 10.48 -0.18 -5.63
CA ASN A 339 9.17 -0.81 -5.38
C ASN A 339 8.20 -0.44 -6.49
N ARG A 340 7.13 -1.19 -6.74
CA ARG A 340 6.12 -0.75 -7.73
C ARG A 340 5.46 0.55 -7.31
N TRP A 341 5.39 1.53 -8.21
CA TRP A 341 4.89 2.87 -7.87
C TRP A 341 3.41 2.88 -7.49
N PHE A 342 2.63 1.90 -7.98
CA PHE A 342 1.20 1.74 -7.67
C PHE A 342 0.95 0.76 -6.50
N GLY A 343 2.01 0.40 -5.76
CA GLY A 343 1.95 -0.57 -4.68
C GLY A 343 1.76 -2.01 -5.16
N PHE A 344 1.39 -2.88 -4.24
CA PHE A 344 1.22 -4.31 -4.46
C PHE A 344 -0.06 -4.80 -3.81
N GLU A 345 -0.76 -5.70 -4.48
CA GLU A 345 -1.85 -6.49 -3.92
C GLU A 345 -1.25 -7.71 -3.20
N LYS A 346 -1.58 -7.87 -1.91
CA LYS A 346 -1.19 -9.06 -1.15
C LYS A 346 -1.84 -10.29 -1.79
N ASP A 347 -1.04 -11.31 -2.07
CA ASP A 347 -1.56 -12.58 -2.58
C ASP A 347 -2.24 -13.37 -1.43
N GLY A 348 -3.57 -13.31 -1.36
CA GLY A 348 -4.38 -14.04 -0.39
C GLY A 348 -4.69 -15.50 -0.75
N SER A 349 -4.07 -16.04 -1.82
CA SER A 349 -4.38 -17.40 -2.32
C SER A 349 -4.04 -18.52 -1.34
N PHE A 350 -3.15 -18.27 -0.38
CA PHE A 350 -2.90 -19.20 0.73
C PHE A 350 -3.69 -18.76 1.96
N ASN A 351 -4.82 -19.44 2.19
CA ASN A 351 -5.69 -19.26 3.36
C ASN A 351 -6.12 -20.62 3.95
N LEU A 352 -6.59 -20.61 5.19
CA LEU A 352 -6.97 -21.83 5.93
C LEU A 352 -8.04 -22.64 5.21
N GLN A 353 -9.08 -21.99 4.67
CA GLN A 353 -10.20 -22.68 4.05
C GLN A 353 -9.79 -23.43 2.78
N ASP A 354 -9.02 -22.79 1.91
CA ASP A 354 -8.60 -23.39 0.65
C ASP A 354 -7.52 -24.46 0.85
N ALA A 355 -6.62 -24.26 1.82
CA ALA A 355 -5.70 -25.31 2.28
C ALA A 355 -6.48 -26.53 2.78
N TRP A 356 -7.47 -26.34 3.65
CA TRP A 356 -8.27 -27.43 4.20
C TRP A 356 -9.05 -28.19 3.11
N LYS A 357 -9.74 -27.47 2.20
CA LYS A 357 -10.47 -28.08 1.06
C LYS A 357 -9.57 -28.96 0.20
N LYS A 358 -8.28 -28.64 0.10
CA LYS A 358 -7.28 -29.43 -0.62
C LYS A 358 -6.84 -30.63 0.22
N ASP A 359 -6.41 -30.41 1.46
CA ASP A 359 -5.73 -31.41 2.27
C ASP A 359 -6.68 -32.50 2.81
N VAL A 360 -7.95 -32.15 3.10
CA VAL A 360 -8.95 -33.09 3.62
C VAL A 360 -9.24 -34.25 2.65
N LYS A 361 -8.92 -34.09 1.37
CA LYS A 361 -9.05 -35.15 0.36
C LYS A 361 -8.08 -36.32 0.61
N ASN A 362 -6.89 -36.02 1.12
CA ASN A 362 -5.86 -37.02 1.41
C ASN A 362 -5.79 -37.37 2.90
N PHE A 363 -6.25 -36.47 3.77
CA PHE A 363 -6.28 -36.64 5.22
C PHE A 363 -7.70 -36.38 5.75
N PRO A 364 -8.64 -37.32 5.59
CA PRO A 364 -10.06 -37.09 5.90
C PRO A 364 -10.34 -36.86 7.39
N GLN A 365 -9.39 -37.18 8.26
CA GLN A 365 -9.50 -36.99 9.71
C GLN A 365 -9.24 -35.54 10.17
N ILE A 366 -8.71 -34.67 9.30
CA ILE A 366 -8.28 -33.34 9.72
C ILE A 366 -9.46 -32.40 9.93
N THR A 367 -9.34 -31.55 10.95
CA THR A 367 -10.25 -30.43 11.16
C THR A 367 -9.44 -29.13 11.30
N PRO A 368 -9.88 -28.03 10.68
CA PRO A 368 -9.19 -26.74 10.78
C PRO A 368 -9.23 -26.22 12.22
N VAL A 369 -8.13 -25.59 12.64
CA VAL A 369 -8.06 -24.85 13.89
C VAL A 369 -8.44 -23.41 13.61
N GLU A 370 -9.62 -23.02 14.09
CA GLU A 370 -10.15 -21.67 13.93
C GLU A 370 -9.65 -20.74 15.04
N ILE A 371 -9.65 -19.44 14.78
CA ILE A 371 -9.31 -18.43 15.78
C ILE A 371 -10.37 -18.43 16.88
N GLN A 372 -9.93 -18.60 18.12
CA GLN A 372 -10.78 -18.51 19.30
C GLN A 372 -10.15 -17.52 20.29
N SER A 373 -10.90 -16.50 20.68
CA SER A 373 -10.47 -15.57 21.74
C SER A 373 -10.38 -16.31 23.08
N SER A 374 -9.43 -15.92 23.93
CA SER A 374 -9.27 -16.48 25.28
C SER A 374 -9.37 -15.39 26.34
N GLU A 375 -10.14 -15.63 27.40
CA GLU A 375 -10.23 -14.69 28.55
C GLU A 375 -8.89 -14.59 29.32
N SER A 376 -7.98 -15.54 29.10
CA SER A 376 -6.65 -15.53 29.71
C SER A 376 -5.60 -14.78 28.86
N VAL A 377 -5.97 -14.25 27.69
CA VAL A 377 -5.08 -13.57 26.75
C VAL A 377 -5.60 -12.17 26.41
N THR A 378 -4.72 -11.18 26.52
CA THR A 378 -4.92 -9.82 26.01
C THR A 378 -4.41 -9.76 24.58
N GLU A 379 -5.27 -9.34 23.66
CA GLU A 379 -4.92 -9.18 22.25
C GLU A 379 -4.72 -7.69 21.91
N SER A 380 -3.55 -7.35 21.40
CA SER A 380 -3.19 -6.00 20.98
C SER A 380 -2.79 -6.02 19.51
N ARG A 381 -3.72 -5.62 18.63
CA ARG A 381 -3.63 -5.84 17.18
C ARG A 381 -3.34 -4.56 16.39
N GLY A 382 -2.71 -4.72 15.23
CA GLY A 382 -2.55 -3.66 14.23
C GLY A 382 -1.38 -2.70 14.46
N HIS A 383 -0.39 -3.08 15.27
CA HIS A 383 0.77 -2.25 15.56
C HIS A 383 1.65 -2.09 14.33
N ILE A 384 1.88 -0.86 13.89
CA ILE A 384 2.75 -0.57 12.77
C ILE A 384 4.19 -0.58 13.26
N TYR A 385 4.96 -1.60 12.87
CA TYR A 385 6.36 -1.71 13.26
C TYR A 385 7.32 -1.11 12.21
N LYS A 386 6.86 -0.93 10.96
CA LYS A 386 7.66 -0.37 9.87
C LYS A 386 6.77 0.29 8.80
N LYS A 387 7.12 1.51 8.41
CA LYS A 387 6.50 2.23 7.28
C LYS A 387 7.45 2.21 6.08
N LEU A 388 6.94 1.79 4.92
CA LEU A 388 7.67 1.66 3.65
C LEU A 388 6.91 2.47 2.58
N GLY A 389 6.89 3.79 2.74
CA GLY A 389 6.09 4.68 1.89
C GLY A 389 4.59 4.43 2.06
N GLY A 390 3.96 3.80 1.06
CA GLY A 390 2.54 3.39 1.08
C GLY A 390 2.23 2.14 1.92
N ARG A 391 3.24 1.33 2.21
CA ARG A 391 3.07 0.03 2.88
C ARG A 391 3.40 0.13 4.36
N GLU A 392 2.45 -0.17 5.23
CA GLU A 392 2.66 -0.29 6.67
C GLU A 392 2.74 -1.76 7.06
N LEU A 393 3.90 -2.25 7.52
CA LEU A 393 4.01 -3.61 8.05
C LEU A 393 3.51 -3.64 9.49
N LYS A 394 2.59 -4.56 9.76
CA LYS A 394 1.90 -4.66 11.05
C LYS A 394 2.24 -5.94 11.80
N LEU A 395 2.09 -5.89 13.12
CA LEU A 395 2.13 -7.07 13.98
C LEU A 395 0.99 -7.02 14.99
N ASP A 396 0.63 -8.20 15.50
CA ASP A 396 -0.32 -8.35 16.62
C ASP A 396 0.41 -9.04 17.77
N VAL A 397 0.18 -8.55 18.99
CA VAL A 397 0.78 -9.09 20.22
C VAL A 397 -0.30 -9.74 21.08
N PHE A 398 -0.03 -10.94 21.58
CA PHE A 398 -0.90 -11.70 22.48
C PHE A 398 -0.14 -11.93 23.78
N SER A 399 -0.67 -11.37 24.87
CA SER A 399 -0.04 -11.41 26.20
C SER A 399 -0.95 -12.08 27.23
N PRO A 400 -0.44 -12.85 28.19
CA PRO A 400 -1.26 -13.36 29.30
C PRO A 400 -1.89 -12.22 30.11
N THR A 401 -3.19 -12.29 30.46
CA THR A 401 -3.91 -11.21 31.18
C THR A 401 -3.41 -10.96 32.60
N GLN A 402 -2.86 -11.99 33.25
CA GLN A 402 -2.35 -11.92 34.63
C GLN A 402 -0.87 -12.27 34.66
N ALA A 403 -0.02 -11.27 34.46
CA ALA A 403 1.43 -11.42 34.58
C ALA A 403 1.97 -10.54 35.71
N GLU A 404 2.55 -11.18 36.72
CA GLU A 404 3.25 -10.49 37.83
C GLU A 404 4.72 -10.17 37.50
N SER A 405 5.24 -10.72 36.39
CA SER A 405 6.61 -10.54 35.91
C SER A 405 6.67 -10.45 34.39
N LEU A 406 7.79 -9.92 33.87
CA LEU A 406 8.12 -10.01 32.44
C LEU A 406 8.17 -11.49 31.99
N ARG A 407 7.84 -11.73 30.72
CA ARG A 407 7.67 -13.07 30.15
C ARG A 407 8.51 -13.25 28.88
N PRO A 408 8.99 -14.47 28.59
CA PRO A 408 9.59 -14.77 27.30
C PRO A 408 8.63 -14.48 26.16
N VAL A 409 9.15 -14.04 25.02
CA VAL A 409 8.37 -13.68 23.83
C VAL A 409 8.74 -14.54 22.62
N ILE A 410 7.75 -14.91 21.82
CA ILE A 410 7.92 -15.69 20.60
C ILE A 410 7.44 -14.85 19.41
N VAL A 411 8.37 -14.46 18.54
CA VAL A 411 8.06 -13.80 17.27
C VAL A 411 7.71 -14.86 16.24
N MET A 412 6.54 -14.77 15.61
CA MET A 412 5.97 -15.83 14.79
C MET A 412 5.81 -15.39 13.33
N VAL A 413 6.51 -16.08 12.43
CA VAL A 413 6.57 -15.77 10.99
C VAL A 413 5.72 -16.77 10.20
N HIS A 414 4.74 -16.25 9.46
CA HIS A 414 3.81 -17.10 8.70
C HIS A 414 4.44 -17.70 7.44
N GLY A 415 3.89 -18.85 7.02
CA GLY A 415 4.19 -19.51 5.75
C GLY A 415 3.38 -18.96 4.57
N GLY A 416 3.44 -19.67 3.44
CA GLY A 416 2.82 -19.24 2.17
C GLY A 416 3.81 -19.13 1.00
N GLY A 417 4.93 -19.86 1.08
CA GLY A 417 5.94 -19.90 0.02
C GLY A 417 6.53 -18.53 -0.29
N TRP A 418 6.76 -17.68 0.71
CA TRP A 418 7.28 -16.31 0.56
C TRP A 418 6.43 -15.37 -0.32
N LYS A 419 5.37 -15.86 -0.97
CA LYS A 419 4.61 -15.17 -2.01
C LYS A 419 3.23 -14.75 -1.54
N SER A 420 2.60 -15.60 -0.73
CA SER A 420 1.24 -15.45 -0.22
C SER A 420 1.19 -15.73 1.28
N GLY A 421 -0.02 -15.75 1.83
CA GLY A 421 -0.28 -16.03 3.25
C GLY A 421 -0.38 -14.76 4.08
N ASP A 422 -0.80 -14.93 5.34
CA ASP A 422 -1.03 -13.84 6.27
C ASP A 422 -0.63 -14.24 7.70
N LYS A 423 -0.24 -13.26 8.51
CA LYS A 423 0.06 -13.43 9.94
C LYS A 423 -1.12 -14.04 10.71
N GLU A 424 -2.36 -13.86 10.23
CA GLU A 424 -3.57 -14.44 10.83
C GLU A 424 -3.52 -15.98 10.92
N LEU A 425 -2.78 -16.64 10.02
CA LEU A 425 -2.59 -18.10 10.06
C LEU A 425 -1.83 -18.57 11.30
N GLN A 426 -1.12 -17.68 12.00
CA GLN A 426 -0.39 -17.99 13.23
C GLN A 426 -1.21 -17.68 14.51
N ILE A 427 -2.32 -16.96 14.40
CA ILE A 427 -3.08 -16.47 15.58
C ILE A 427 -3.55 -17.60 16.50
N PRO A 428 -4.11 -18.73 16.01
CA PRO A 428 -4.52 -19.80 16.91
C PRO A 428 -3.37 -20.33 17.77
N MET A 429 -2.19 -20.51 17.17
CA MET A 429 -0.98 -20.94 17.87
C MET A 429 -0.45 -19.86 18.82
N ALA A 430 -0.49 -18.59 18.39
CA ALA A 430 -0.10 -17.45 19.20
C ALA A 430 -0.92 -17.35 20.49
N ILE A 431 -2.24 -17.53 20.40
CA ILE A 431 -3.15 -17.57 21.55
C ILE A 431 -2.83 -18.78 22.42
N ALA A 432 -2.74 -19.98 21.85
CA ALA A 432 -2.47 -21.20 22.62
C ALA A 432 -1.16 -21.13 23.43
N LEU A 433 -0.09 -20.56 22.86
CA LEU A 433 1.17 -20.32 23.56
C LEU A 433 1.03 -19.21 24.62
N ALA A 434 0.24 -18.17 24.35
CA ALA A 434 -0.03 -17.11 25.31
C ALA A 434 -0.81 -17.60 26.55
N GLU A 435 -1.78 -18.50 26.38
CA GLU A 435 -2.47 -19.18 27.47
C GLU A 435 -1.51 -19.95 28.39
N ARG A 436 -0.33 -20.33 27.87
CA ARG A 436 0.72 -21.07 28.60
C ARG A 436 1.84 -20.17 29.11
N GLY A 437 1.60 -18.86 29.17
CA GLY A 437 2.45 -17.91 29.88
C GLY A 437 3.64 -17.38 29.07
N TYR A 438 3.53 -17.41 27.74
CA TYR A 438 4.43 -16.72 26.81
C TYR A 438 3.78 -15.45 26.27
N VAL A 439 4.56 -14.45 25.87
CA VAL A 439 4.04 -13.42 24.97
C VAL A 439 4.28 -13.91 23.54
N THR A 440 3.34 -13.71 22.63
CA THR A 440 3.54 -14.04 21.22
C THR A 440 3.28 -12.82 20.35
N ALA A 441 4.03 -12.70 19.27
CA ALA A 441 3.88 -11.62 18.31
C ALA A 441 3.87 -12.19 16.89
N VAL A 442 2.72 -12.12 16.21
CA VAL A 442 2.58 -12.58 14.82
C VAL A 442 2.87 -11.40 13.89
N VAL A 443 3.80 -11.58 12.94
CA VAL A 443 4.34 -10.46 12.15
C VAL A 443 4.00 -10.58 10.67
N GLU A 444 3.62 -9.47 10.05
CA GLU A 444 3.68 -9.35 8.60
C GLU A 444 5.14 -9.21 8.14
N TYR A 445 5.43 -9.55 6.90
CA TYR A 445 6.66 -9.19 6.19
C TYR A 445 6.34 -8.98 4.71
N ARG A 446 7.22 -8.30 3.95
CA ARG A 446 7.02 -8.17 2.51
C ARG A 446 7.18 -9.52 1.81
N LEU A 447 6.17 -9.91 1.06
CA LEU A 447 6.16 -11.13 0.24
C LEU A 447 6.88 -10.88 -1.10
N SER A 448 7.18 -11.94 -1.86
CA SER A 448 7.92 -11.88 -3.13
C SER A 448 7.31 -10.99 -4.20
N PRO A 449 5.98 -10.78 -4.29
CA PRO A 449 5.42 -9.75 -5.15
C PRO A 449 5.85 -8.36 -4.71
N GLU A 450 5.97 -8.09 -3.40
CA GLU A 450 6.31 -6.78 -2.82
C GLU A 450 7.81 -6.48 -2.88
N ALA A 451 8.66 -7.45 -2.50
CA ALA A 451 10.10 -7.29 -2.50
C ALA A 451 10.83 -8.64 -2.54
N GLN A 452 12.01 -8.64 -3.17
CA GLN A 452 12.89 -9.79 -3.22
C GLN A 452 13.73 -9.91 -1.94
N TYR A 453 14.30 -11.09 -1.70
CA TYR A 453 15.33 -11.28 -0.68
C TYR A 453 16.45 -10.21 -0.81
N PRO A 454 16.95 -9.63 0.31
CA PRO A 454 16.69 -9.99 1.72
C PRO A 454 15.59 -9.16 2.41
N ALA A 455 14.70 -8.49 1.68
CA ALA A 455 13.74 -7.52 2.25
C ALA A 455 12.90 -8.09 3.41
N GLY A 456 12.29 -9.26 3.24
CA GLY A 456 11.49 -9.92 4.28
C GLY A 456 12.30 -10.27 5.54
N ILE A 457 13.60 -10.59 5.41
CA ILE A 457 14.49 -10.86 6.55
C ILE A 457 14.69 -9.58 7.36
N HIS A 458 14.96 -8.45 6.69
CA HIS A 458 15.11 -7.16 7.33
C HIS A 458 13.81 -6.65 7.95
N ASP A 459 12.66 -7.03 7.39
CA ASP A 459 11.35 -6.67 7.94
C ASP A 459 11.10 -7.40 9.27
N VAL A 460 11.32 -8.71 9.33
CA VAL A 460 11.18 -9.49 10.58
C VAL A 460 12.19 -9.04 11.65
N LYS A 461 13.43 -8.71 11.25
CA LYS A 461 14.42 -8.11 12.17
C LYS A 461 13.96 -6.78 12.74
N GLU A 462 13.30 -5.95 11.92
CA GLU A 462 12.73 -4.68 12.40
C GLU A 462 11.59 -4.91 13.40
N ALA A 463 10.73 -5.90 13.15
CA ALA A 463 9.68 -6.28 14.11
C ALA A 463 10.27 -6.73 15.46
N ILE A 464 11.37 -7.49 15.44
CA ILE A 464 12.10 -7.86 16.67
C ILE A 464 12.60 -6.62 17.41
N ARG A 465 13.26 -5.68 16.71
CA ARG A 465 13.76 -4.43 17.33
C ARG A 465 12.61 -3.63 17.92
N TRP A 466 11.51 -3.50 17.17
CA TRP A 466 10.31 -2.81 17.61
C TRP A 466 9.74 -3.42 18.90
N LEU A 467 9.61 -4.75 18.96
CA LEU A 467 9.14 -5.44 20.17
C LEU A 467 10.07 -5.23 21.38
N LYS A 468 11.38 -5.16 21.17
CA LYS A 468 12.33 -4.87 22.26
C LYS A 468 12.22 -3.43 22.77
N VAL A 469 12.03 -2.47 21.87
CA VAL A 469 11.79 -1.06 22.25
C VAL A 469 10.48 -0.94 23.05
N HIS A 470 9.45 -1.71 22.69
CA HIS A 470 8.14 -1.70 23.33
C HIS A 470 7.98 -2.81 24.38
N ALA A 471 9.07 -3.41 24.86
CA ALA A 471 8.99 -4.61 25.70
C ALA A 471 8.15 -4.41 26.97
N ASN A 472 8.30 -3.25 27.62
CA ASN A 472 7.55 -2.91 28.84
C ASN A 472 6.03 -2.77 28.59
N GLU A 473 5.60 -2.35 27.40
CA GLU A 473 4.19 -2.19 27.04
C GLU A 473 3.47 -3.54 27.04
N PHE A 474 4.16 -4.58 26.58
CA PHE A 474 3.59 -5.91 26.39
C PHE A 474 3.99 -6.92 27.47
N GLY A 475 4.75 -6.51 28.49
CA GLY A 475 5.25 -7.39 29.55
C GLY A 475 6.31 -8.38 29.08
N ILE A 476 7.13 -7.99 28.10
CA ILE A 476 8.14 -8.83 27.46
C ILE A 476 9.46 -8.77 28.23
N ASP A 477 10.07 -9.93 28.48
CA ASP A 477 11.47 -10.07 28.80
C ASP A 477 12.28 -10.17 27.49
N SER A 478 12.88 -9.05 27.09
CA SER A 478 13.66 -8.96 25.83
C SER A 478 14.94 -9.81 25.83
N SER A 479 15.37 -10.34 26.98
CA SER A 479 16.50 -11.27 27.08
C SER A 479 16.10 -12.73 26.80
N GLN A 480 14.80 -13.02 26.78
CA GLN A 480 14.21 -14.33 26.54
C GLN A 480 13.28 -14.27 25.32
N MET A 481 13.85 -14.00 24.15
CA MET A 481 13.11 -13.86 22.90
C MET A 481 13.43 -15.01 21.95
N ALA A 482 12.42 -15.73 21.50
CA ALA A 482 12.51 -16.75 20.46
C ALA A 482 11.89 -16.25 19.14
N ILE A 483 12.30 -16.87 18.05
CA ILE A 483 11.61 -16.77 16.75
C ILE A 483 11.09 -18.15 16.35
N SER A 484 9.87 -18.18 15.83
CA SER A 484 9.22 -19.36 15.28
C SER A 484 8.72 -19.04 13.89
N GLY A 485 8.69 -20.03 13.01
CA GLY A 485 8.00 -19.88 11.75
C GLY A 485 7.60 -21.19 11.11
N SER A 486 6.65 -21.09 10.18
CA SER A 486 6.10 -22.24 9.46
C SER A 486 6.37 -22.17 7.96
N SER A 487 6.82 -23.26 7.34
CA SER A 487 7.17 -23.35 5.94
C SER A 487 8.18 -22.27 5.53
N ALA A 488 7.86 -21.42 4.56
CA ALA A 488 8.65 -20.23 4.23
C ALA A 488 9.01 -19.38 5.46
N GLY A 489 8.10 -19.28 6.43
CA GLY A 489 8.36 -18.60 7.70
C GLY A 489 9.39 -19.32 8.58
N GLY A 490 9.45 -20.65 8.54
CA GLY A 490 10.46 -21.45 9.27
C GLY A 490 11.87 -21.21 8.70
N GLN A 491 11.96 -21.18 7.37
CA GLN A 491 13.19 -20.79 6.67
C GLN A 491 13.62 -19.35 7.02
N ILE A 492 12.68 -18.40 7.05
CA ILE A 492 12.96 -17.01 7.48
C ILE A 492 13.38 -16.97 8.94
N ALA A 493 12.71 -17.72 9.83
CA ALA A 493 13.03 -17.77 11.26
C ALA A 493 14.47 -18.28 11.48
N ALA A 494 14.88 -19.34 10.78
CA ALA A 494 16.24 -19.86 10.80
C ALA A 494 17.27 -18.83 10.30
N LEU A 495 17.00 -18.15 9.17
CA LEU A 495 17.87 -17.09 8.67
C LEU A 495 18.00 -15.93 9.67
N VAL A 496 16.87 -15.38 10.13
CA VAL A 496 16.84 -14.23 11.05
C VAL A 496 17.61 -14.57 12.33
N GLY A 497 17.35 -15.73 12.92
CA GLY A 497 17.97 -16.13 14.18
C GLY A 497 19.46 -16.45 14.11
N MET A 498 19.99 -16.75 12.92
CA MET A 498 21.42 -17.06 12.73
C MET A 498 22.24 -15.94 12.10
N THR A 499 21.61 -14.86 11.65
CA THR A 499 22.28 -13.78 10.91
C THR A 499 22.41 -12.48 11.71
N ASN A 500 22.57 -12.53 13.03
CA ASN A 500 22.68 -11.31 13.86
C ASN A 500 24.05 -10.60 13.78
N THR A 501 24.63 -10.47 12.58
CA THR A 501 25.91 -9.79 12.31
C THR A 501 25.69 -8.60 11.39
N GLU A 502 26.59 -7.60 11.45
CA GLU A 502 26.49 -6.35 10.66
C GLU A 502 26.23 -6.58 9.16
N GLU A 503 26.76 -7.67 8.61
CA GLU A 503 26.57 -8.10 7.22
C GLU A 503 25.09 -8.30 6.83
N TYR A 504 24.24 -8.73 7.77
CA TYR A 504 22.85 -9.15 7.50
C TYR A 504 21.81 -8.37 8.31
N GLU A 505 22.20 -7.38 9.11
CA GLU A 505 21.27 -6.67 10.00
C GLU A 505 20.29 -5.75 9.27
N GLY A 506 20.64 -5.31 8.06
CA GLY A 506 19.95 -4.21 7.38
C GLY A 506 20.12 -2.87 8.12
N THR A 507 19.38 -1.85 7.69
CA THR A 507 19.38 -0.53 8.34
C THR A 507 18.15 -0.37 9.24
N SER A 508 18.34 0.15 10.46
CA SER A 508 17.26 0.50 11.38
C SER A 508 17.59 1.81 12.09
N GLU A 509 16.55 2.58 12.44
CA GLU A 509 16.66 3.76 13.30
C GLU A 509 16.38 3.42 14.77
N LEU A 510 15.91 2.20 15.05
CA LEU A 510 15.62 1.74 16.40
C LEU A 510 16.91 1.32 17.11
N ASP A 511 17.13 1.85 18.31
CA ASP A 511 18.25 1.50 19.18
C ASP A 511 17.98 0.18 19.92
N ALA A 512 17.89 -0.92 19.15
CA ALA A 512 17.70 -2.27 19.66
C ALA A 512 18.37 -3.31 18.74
N SER A 513 18.84 -4.40 19.34
CA SER A 513 19.38 -5.55 18.60
C SER A 513 18.27 -6.42 18.02
N SER A 514 18.46 -7.01 16.84
CA SER A 514 17.55 -8.02 16.29
C SER A 514 17.77 -9.44 16.83
N GLU A 515 18.64 -9.60 17.84
CA GLU A 515 19.06 -10.91 18.37
C GLU A 515 17.94 -11.68 19.09
N VAL A 516 17.85 -12.97 18.81
CA VAL A 516 16.99 -13.94 19.50
C VAL A 516 17.83 -15.04 20.14
N GLN A 517 17.24 -15.75 21.10
CA GLN A 517 17.89 -16.79 21.89
C GLN A 517 17.52 -18.21 21.44
N ALA A 518 16.42 -18.39 20.72
CA ALA A 518 15.96 -19.71 20.27
C ALA A 518 15.23 -19.63 18.93
N ILE A 519 15.26 -20.73 18.17
CA ILE A 519 14.60 -20.87 16.86
C ILE A 519 13.65 -22.07 16.89
N VAL A 520 12.43 -21.91 16.40
CA VAL A 520 11.55 -23.02 16.03
C VAL A 520 11.33 -22.98 14.52
N ASP A 521 11.72 -24.05 13.84
CA ASP A 521 11.55 -24.23 12.42
C ASP A 521 10.52 -25.33 12.16
N MET A 522 9.33 -24.93 11.66
CA MET A 522 8.26 -25.86 11.30
C MET A 522 8.22 -26.05 9.77
N ASP A 523 8.73 -27.16 9.27
CA ASP A 523 8.83 -27.46 7.82
C ASP A 523 9.48 -26.35 6.96
N GLY A 524 10.45 -25.61 7.48
CA GLY A 524 11.28 -24.68 6.71
C GLY A 524 12.44 -25.37 6.01
N VAL A 525 12.70 -24.97 4.77
CA VAL A 525 13.87 -25.44 4.00
C VAL A 525 15.11 -24.67 4.45
N LEU A 526 16.20 -25.38 4.77
CA LEU A 526 17.45 -24.76 5.23
C LEU A 526 18.51 -24.65 4.12
N ALA A 527 18.29 -25.35 3.01
CA ALA A 527 19.15 -25.30 1.82
C ALA A 527 18.30 -25.40 0.55
N PHE A 528 18.24 -24.31 -0.23
CA PHE A 528 17.45 -24.28 -1.46
C PHE A 528 18.04 -25.14 -2.58
N HIS A 529 19.36 -25.19 -2.69
CA HIS A 529 20.07 -26.09 -3.60
C HIS A 529 20.64 -27.26 -2.80
N HIS A 530 19.86 -28.34 -2.72
CA HIS A 530 20.16 -29.56 -1.94
C HIS A 530 19.47 -30.77 -2.60
N PRO A 531 20.01 -32.01 -2.52
CA PRO A 531 19.38 -33.18 -3.13
C PRO A 531 17.94 -33.47 -2.67
N GLU A 532 17.61 -33.07 -1.45
CA GLU A 532 16.25 -33.21 -0.91
C GLU A 532 15.36 -32.00 -1.22
N SER A 533 15.93 -30.86 -1.63
CA SER A 533 15.15 -29.67 -1.96
C SER A 533 14.34 -29.87 -3.22
N ALA A 534 13.09 -29.39 -3.20
CA ALA A 534 12.20 -29.37 -4.34
C ALA A 534 11.68 -27.95 -4.64
N GLU A 535 12.39 -26.93 -4.15
CA GLU A 535 12.02 -25.53 -4.36
C GLU A 535 12.25 -25.12 -5.82
N GLY A 536 11.32 -24.31 -6.35
CA GLY A 536 11.24 -24.02 -7.78
C GLY A 536 10.84 -22.58 -8.06
N GLN A 537 9.81 -22.38 -8.88
CA GLN A 537 9.39 -21.05 -9.34
C GLN A 537 9.13 -20.07 -8.19
N VAL A 538 8.46 -20.52 -7.14
CA VAL A 538 8.09 -19.64 -6.01
C VAL A 538 9.32 -19.11 -5.26
N ALA A 539 10.32 -19.97 -5.01
CA ALA A 539 11.60 -19.53 -4.47
C ALA A 539 12.36 -18.63 -5.46
N SER A 540 12.32 -18.95 -6.76
CA SER A 540 12.93 -18.10 -7.80
C SER A 540 12.32 -16.69 -7.87
N GLU A 541 11.01 -16.55 -7.67
CA GLU A 541 10.33 -15.24 -7.61
C GLU A 541 10.82 -14.43 -6.41
N TRP A 542 10.94 -15.08 -5.24
CA TRP A 542 11.43 -14.45 -4.02
C TRP A 542 12.91 -14.07 -4.06
N LEU A 543 13.75 -14.93 -4.64
CA LEU A 543 15.20 -14.73 -4.78
C LEU A 543 15.57 -13.89 -6.01
N GLY A 544 14.58 -13.54 -6.84
CA GLY A 544 14.74 -12.67 -7.99
C GLY A 544 15.49 -13.28 -9.17
N GLY A 545 15.48 -14.59 -9.30
CA GLY A 545 16.12 -15.35 -10.38
C GLY A 545 16.25 -16.84 -10.03
N THR A 546 16.51 -17.67 -11.03
CA THR A 546 16.76 -19.11 -10.81
C THR A 546 18.15 -19.33 -10.19
N TYR A 547 18.40 -20.52 -9.66
CA TYR A 547 19.71 -20.85 -9.10
C TYR A 547 20.83 -20.71 -10.14
N GLU A 548 20.58 -21.07 -11.40
CA GLU A 548 21.55 -20.93 -12.50
C GLU A 548 21.88 -19.46 -12.80
N GLN A 549 20.97 -18.53 -12.47
CA GLN A 549 21.14 -17.10 -12.71
C GLN A 549 21.81 -16.39 -11.55
N LYS A 550 21.51 -16.79 -10.31
CA LYS A 550 21.92 -16.08 -9.07
C LYS A 550 22.29 -17.06 -7.94
N PRO A 551 23.26 -17.97 -8.13
CA PRO A 551 23.59 -18.99 -7.13
C PRO A 551 24.00 -18.37 -5.79
N GLU A 552 24.69 -17.22 -5.80
CA GLU A 552 25.10 -16.51 -4.59
C GLU A 552 23.92 -16.00 -3.73
N VAL A 553 22.80 -15.62 -4.37
CA VAL A 553 21.60 -15.17 -3.64
C VAL A 553 20.87 -16.36 -3.02
N TRP A 554 20.81 -17.47 -3.74
CA TRP A 554 20.22 -18.72 -3.24
C TRP A 554 21.02 -19.30 -2.07
N ASP A 555 22.36 -19.23 -2.14
CA ASP A 555 23.24 -19.66 -1.06
C ASP A 555 23.14 -18.73 0.15
N ALA A 556 23.12 -17.41 -0.06
CA ALA A 556 22.95 -16.43 1.02
C ALA A 556 21.58 -16.55 1.71
N ALA A 557 20.55 -16.98 0.99
CA ALA A 557 19.22 -17.26 1.53
C ALA A 557 19.11 -18.67 2.14
N SER A 558 20.14 -19.50 2.10
CA SER A 558 20.13 -20.84 2.68
C SER A 558 20.81 -20.83 4.05
N PRO A 559 20.06 -20.97 5.17
CA PRO A 559 20.62 -21.08 6.52
C PRO A 559 21.84 -22.00 6.66
N LEU A 560 21.85 -23.13 5.93
CA LEU A 560 22.95 -24.09 5.95
C LEU A 560 24.28 -23.50 5.41
N TYR A 561 24.21 -22.59 4.43
CA TYR A 561 25.36 -22.10 3.66
C TYR A 561 25.88 -20.72 4.11
N LEU A 562 25.32 -20.17 5.20
CA LEU A 562 25.81 -18.93 5.80
C LEU A 562 27.31 -19.00 6.11
N GLN A 563 28.06 -17.94 5.79
CA GLN A 563 29.51 -17.89 6.00
C GLN A 563 29.87 -17.66 7.48
N ASN A 564 29.10 -16.84 8.19
CA ASN A 564 29.37 -16.47 9.59
C ASN A 564 28.12 -16.57 10.49
N PRO A 565 27.47 -17.75 10.60
CA PRO A 565 26.25 -17.89 11.38
C PRO A 565 26.52 -17.81 12.89
N ILE A 566 25.61 -17.14 13.60
CA ILE A 566 25.51 -17.21 15.06
C ILE A 566 24.50 -18.31 15.40
N TYR A 567 25.01 -19.49 15.71
CA TYR A 567 24.16 -20.63 16.03
C TYR A 567 23.37 -20.43 17.33
N LYS A 568 22.10 -20.83 17.31
CA LYS A 568 21.16 -20.77 18.43
C LYS A 568 20.57 -22.16 18.68
N PRO A 569 20.08 -22.45 19.90
CA PRO A 569 19.21 -23.58 20.12
C PRO A 569 18.07 -23.62 19.11
N ILE A 570 17.80 -24.79 18.53
CA ILE A 570 16.78 -24.95 17.48
C ILE A 570 15.91 -26.18 17.67
N LEU A 571 14.59 -25.99 17.53
CA LEU A 571 13.62 -27.07 17.45
C LEU A 571 13.12 -27.20 16.01
N PHE A 572 13.22 -28.41 15.46
CA PHE A 572 12.62 -28.76 14.18
C PHE A 572 11.33 -29.55 14.41
N ILE A 573 10.20 -29.06 13.89
CA ILE A 573 8.92 -29.80 13.89
C ILE A 573 8.49 -30.01 12.44
N GLN A 574 8.30 -31.25 12.02
CA GLN A 574 8.22 -31.55 10.59
C GLN A 574 7.10 -32.49 10.21
N SER A 575 6.62 -32.30 8.99
CA SER A 575 5.77 -33.26 8.32
C SER A 575 6.56 -34.46 7.81
N GLN A 576 5.82 -35.43 7.29
CA GLN A 576 6.36 -36.64 6.67
C GLN A 576 7.16 -36.38 5.38
N TYR A 577 7.13 -35.17 4.82
CA TYR A 577 7.71 -34.90 3.49
C TYR A 577 9.20 -34.55 3.58
N PRO A 578 10.11 -35.39 3.03
CA PRO A 578 11.56 -35.15 3.14
C PRO A 578 12.03 -33.84 2.53
N ARG A 579 11.27 -33.25 1.60
CA ARG A 579 11.66 -31.99 0.95
C ARG A 579 11.82 -30.81 1.90
N PHE A 580 11.16 -30.85 3.06
CA PHE A 580 11.29 -29.83 4.11
C PHE A 580 12.41 -30.15 5.11
N HIS A 581 13.17 -31.21 4.86
CA HIS A 581 14.31 -31.60 5.68
C HIS A 581 15.63 -31.14 5.03
N ALA A 582 15.57 -30.57 3.83
CA ALA A 582 16.74 -30.17 3.05
C ALA A 582 17.67 -29.24 3.85
N GLY A 583 18.85 -29.77 4.17
CA GLY A 583 19.91 -29.10 4.93
C GLY A 583 19.78 -29.17 6.46
N ARG A 584 18.76 -29.83 7.01
CA ARG A 584 18.53 -29.98 8.45
C ARG A 584 19.63 -30.79 9.11
N ASP A 585 19.91 -31.97 8.58
CA ASP A 585 20.82 -32.90 9.25
C ASP A 585 22.25 -32.37 9.24
N GLU A 586 22.69 -31.74 8.15
CA GLU A 586 23.97 -31.04 8.07
C GLU A 586 24.04 -29.83 9.01
N LEU A 587 22.93 -29.10 9.19
CA LEU A 587 22.88 -28.00 10.16
C LEU A 587 22.97 -28.53 11.59
N ILE A 588 22.29 -29.64 11.91
CA ILE A 588 22.37 -30.32 13.20
C ILE A 588 23.81 -30.79 13.47
N ASP A 589 24.51 -31.33 12.48
CA ASP A 589 25.92 -31.71 12.62
C ASP A 589 26.79 -30.49 12.97
N LYS A 590 26.54 -29.33 12.35
CA LYS A 590 27.24 -28.07 12.69
C LYS A 590 26.91 -27.57 14.09
N LEU A 591 25.67 -27.72 14.55
CA LEU A 591 25.22 -27.36 15.90
C LEU A 591 25.86 -28.26 16.96
N ASN A 592 25.83 -29.58 16.73
CA ASN A 592 26.46 -30.59 17.59
C ASN A 592 27.96 -30.36 17.73
N ALA A 593 28.66 -30.05 16.62
CA ALA A 593 30.08 -29.72 16.64
C ALA A 593 30.43 -28.51 17.52
N LYS A 594 29.44 -27.63 17.78
CA LYS A 594 29.58 -26.45 18.64
C LYS A 594 28.90 -26.61 20.01
N GLY A 595 28.34 -27.77 20.31
CA GLY A 595 27.62 -28.02 21.57
C GLY A 595 26.34 -27.20 21.73
N ILE A 596 25.73 -26.75 20.62
CA ILE A 596 24.47 -26.02 20.64
C ILE A 596 23.31 -27.01 20.60
N TYR A 597 22.34 -26.82 21.49
CA TYR A 597 21.19 -27.73 21.63
C TYR A 597 20.31 -27.72 20.37
N SER A 598 19.91 -28.90 19.91
CA SER A 598 18.89 -29.03 18.88
C SER A 598 18.05 -30.27 19.10
N GLU A 599 16.78 -30.23 18.71
CA GLU A 599 15.91 -31.42 18.71
C GLU A 599 14.99 -31.46 17.49
N VAL A 600 14.56 -32.68 17.12
CA VAL A 600 13.75 -32.94 15.92
C VAL A 600 12.53 -33.77 16.29
N HIS A 601 11.36 -33.32 15.83
CA HIS A 601 10.10 -34.02 15.94
C HIS A 601 9.43 -34.12 14.57
N THR A 602 9.16 -35.34 14.13
CA THR A 602 8.45 -35.60 12.86
C THR A 602 7.10 -36.22 13.15
N PHE A 603 6.04 -35.63 12.60
CA PHE A 603 4.71 -36.21 12.62
C PHE A 603 4.49 -37.08 11.37
N PRO A 604 4.32 -38.41 11.52
CA PRO A 604 3.99 -39.27 10.39
C PRO A 604 2.57 -38.98 9.88
N ASP A 605 2.31 -39.37 8.63
CA ASP A 605 0.96 -39.34 8.00
C ASP A 605 0.25 -37.98 8.10
N THR A 606 1.00 -36.90 7.94
CA THR A 606 0.50 -35.53 8.11
C THR A 606 0.61 -34.70 6.82
N PRO A 607 -0.30 -33.75 6.56
CA PRO A 607 -0.14 -32.77 5.49
C PRO A 607 0.99 -31.78 5.82
N HIS A 608 1.40 -30.98 4.84
CA HIS A 608 2.40 -29.93 5.06
C HIS A 608 1.96 -28.92 6.13
N PRO A 609 0.81 -28.22 6.02
CA PRO A 609 0.39 -27.27 7.06
C PRO A 609 -0.27 -27.95 8.27
N PHE A 610 0.36 -29.00 8.82
CA PHE A 610 -0.17 -29.78 9.94
C PHE A 610 -0.45 -28.92 11.18
N TRP A 611 0.31 -27.85 11.38
CA TRP A 611 0.12 -26.89 12.47
C TRP A 611 -1.17 -26.06 12.36
N LEU A 612 -1.93 -26.19 11.26
CA LEU A 612 -3.25 -25.57 11.11
C LEU A 612 -4.40 -26.55 11.41
N TYR A 613 -4.09 -27.81 11.74
CA TYR A 613 -5.07 -28.88 11.84
C TYR A 613 -4.97 -29.69 13.12
N ASN A 614 -6.12 -30.13 13.62
CA ASN A 614 -6.17 -31.27 14.53
C ASN A 614 -5.94 -32.59 13.76
N PRO A 615 -5.26 -33.59 14.35
CA PRO A 615 -4.84 -33.65 15.76
C PRO A 615 -3.41 -33.15 16.04
N TRP A 616 -2.71 -32.53 15.09
CA TRP A 616 -1.30 -32.16 15.26
C TRP A 616 -1.06 -30.80 15.89
N PHE A 617 -2.07 -29.93 15.92
CA PHE A 617 -1.99 -28.61 16.55
C PHE A 617 -1.49 -28.66 18.00
N GLU A 618 -2.23 -29.32 18.90
CA GLU A 618 -1.86 -29.38 20.32
C GLU A 618 -0.49 -30.06 20.55
N PRO A 619 -0.16 -31.22 19.94
CA PRO A 619 1.18 -31.79 20.02
C PRO A 619 2.29 -30.84 19.57
N THR A 620 2.04 -29.99 18.56
CA THR A 620 3.01 -28.97 18.10
C THR A 620 3.26 -27.95 19.20
N ILE A 621 2.19 -27.45 19.85
CA ILE A 621 2.26 -26.52 20.99
C ILE A 621 3.06 -27.15 22.13
N GLU A 622 2.77 -28.40 22.49
CA GLU A 622 3.48 -29.12 23.56
C GLU A 622 4.98 -29.22 23.29
N LYS A 623 5.39 -29.50 22.04
CA LYS A 623 6.81 -29.54 21.66
C LYS A 623 7.49 -28.18 21.76
N MET A 624 6.82 -27.13 21.34
CA MET A 624 7.34 -25.77 21.46
C MET A 624 7.55 -25.38 22.93
N ILE A 625 6.60 -25.65 23.82
CA ILE A 625 6.74 -25.37 25.26
C ILE A 625 7.92 -26.14 25.85
N GLN A 626 8.00 -27.46 25.60
CA GLN A 626 9.08 -28.30 26.14
C GLN A 626 10.46 -27.77 25.74
N PHE A 627 10.59 -27.31 24.50
CA PHE A 627 11.81 -26.68 24.01
C PHE A 627 12.08 -25.33 24.68
N PHE A 628 11.08 -24.44 24.75
CA PHE A 628 11.26 -23.12 25.35
C PHE A 628 11.53 -23.17 26.84
N ASP A 629 10.81 -24.00 27.61
CA ASP A 629 11.06 -24.18 29.05
C ASP A 629 12.50 -24.65 29.30
N ARG A 630 13.03 -25.50 28.40
CA ARG A 630 14.43 -25.95 28.47
C ARG A 630 15.44 -24.87 28.09
N VAL A 631 15.15 -24.03 27.09
CA VAL A 631 16.09 -23.00 26.61
C VAL A 631 16.09 -21.76 27.51
N PHE A 632 14.95 -21.47 28.14
CA PHE A 632 14.74 -20.30 28.99
C PHE A 632 14.82 -20.60 30.50
N ASP A 633 15.18 -21.84 30.88
CA ASP A 633 15.30 -22.29 32.28
C ASP A 633 14.05 -21.97 33.12
N LYS A 634 12.85 -22.30 32.59
CA LYS A 634 11.55 -21.97 33.18
C LYS A 634 11.01 -23.03 34.14
#